data_AF-A0AAJ5T6U7-F1
#
_entry.id   AF-A0AAJ5T6U7-F1
#
_cell.length_a   1.000
_cell.length_b   1.000
_cell.length_c   1.000
_cell.angle_alpha   90.00
_cell.angle_beta   90.00
_cell.angle_gamma   90.00
#
_symmetry.space_group_name_H-M   'P 1'
#
loop_
_entity.id
_entity.type
_entity.pdbx_description
1 polymer ?
#
loop_
_entity_poly.entity_id
_entity_poly.type
_entity_poly.pdbx_seq_one_letter_code
_entity_poly.pdbx_strand_id
1 'polypeptide(L)'
;MSLPNRRLATKGYVGDGLLPLVWPKFHGHSLLHELAVCPARFWFFTLKGIGRGLRHVTGREAEIVVLLDRFDSTLAEHVDASRFALFCTPIINLFRRKADPVEIPRTDGEIRLQADKQHGFDYEVFAVEALHGFVNKGVASLGFRSRYRSLTDDETNHGRYFTVRRERRTTNDSRRRYGARAMYVGTEVFVSLVDQDERPYREPMKYLSVDAWLTNRDLPNLLDVDGVADLTLGLFAPIRSVGLIRAPSLARAPLAQGEVAWRLIRQLNHSCDMFEDGAGLRDMLMLFATDGDARYRRQIDSLTGVTARAVTQKLPGHGPLRFGRGIECAFTVDEAGLDGISPYLFGLILEHYVAHHVSTHSFTRSVLHSVQRGELMRWPVRTGTRGTV
;
A
#
# COMPACT_ATOMS: atom_id res chain seq x y z
N MET A 1 2.63 37.56 -8.34
CA MET A 1 3.93 37.19 -7.72
C MET A 1 4.41 35.90 -8.39
N SER A 2 5.51 35.92 -9.14
CA SER A 2 6.06 34.70 -9.76
C SER A 2 6.74 33.84 -8.68
N LEU A 3 6.43 32.55 -8.65
CA LEU A 3 7.02 31.59 -7.72
C LEU A 3 7.99 30.68 -8.50
N PRO A 4 9.17 30.35 -7.95
CA PRO A 4 10.20 29.60 -8.68
C PRO A 4 9.80 28.15 -9.04
N ASN A 5 10.40 27.62 -10.11
CA ASN A 5 10.11 26.38 -10.88
C ASN A 5 10.04 25.02 -10.15
N ARG A 6 10.00 24.95 -8.81
CA ARG A 6 10.01 23.66 -8.06
C ARG A 6 9.09 23.66 -6.85
N ARG A 7 7.82 24.04 -7.04
CA ARG A 7 6.82 24.02 -5.95
C ARG A 7 5.60 23.14 -6.19
N LEU A 8 5.50 22.51 -7.35
CA LEU A 8 4.63 21.35 -7.53
C LEU A 8 5.33 20.12 -6.93
N ALA A 9 4.75 19.57 -5.87
CA ALA A 9 5.18 18.30 -5.31
C ALA A 9 4.06 17.28 -5.51
N THR A 10 4.41 16.10 -5.98
CA THR A 10 3.48 14.96 -5.98
C THR A 10 3.23 14.55 -4.52
N LYS A 11 1.98 14.18 -4.19
CA LYS A 11 1.56 13.72 -2.85
C LYS A 11 1.27 12.22 -2.90
N GLY A 12 1.35 11.50 -1.77
CA GLY A 12 1.04 10.06 -1.73
C GLY A 12 2.24 9.11 -1.68
N TYR A 13 3.40 9.54 -1.19
CA TYR A 13 4.61 8.70 -1.10
C TYR A 13 4.98 8.42 0.36
N VAL A 14 6.01 9.09 0.89
CA VAL A 14 6.51 8.83 2.24
C VAL A 14 5.55 9.39 3.28
N GLY A 15 4.97 8.51 4.11
CA GLY A 15 4.05 8.87 5.20
C GLY A 15 2.57 8.99 4.80
N ASP A 16 2.26 8.98 3.51
CA ASP A 16 0.89 9.09 2.96
C ASP A 16 0.36 7.72 2.44
N GLY A 17 0.95 6.59 2.87
CA GLY A 17 0.50 5.26 2.47
C GLY A 17 -0.89 4.94 3.03
N LEU A 18 -1.74 4.32 2.22
CA LEU A 18 -3.07 3.85 2.65
C LEU A 18 -2.98 2.52 3.37
N LEU A 19 -2.10 1.63 2.89
CA LEU A 19 -1.87 0.33 3.52
C LEU A 19 -0.94 0.48 4.73
N PRO A 20 -1.23 -0.20 5.85
CA PRO A 20 -0.34 -0.20 7.00
C PRO A 20 1.05 -0.71 6.61
N LEU A 21 2.06 0.16 6.78
CA LEU A 21 3.45 -0.21 6.53
C LEU A 21 3.93 -1.14 7.63
N VAL A 22 4.28 -2.38 7.27
CA VAL A 22 4.90 -3.33 8.22
C VAL A 22 6.30 -2.84 8.61
N TRP A 23 7.08 -2.36 7.63
CA TRP A 23 8.39 -1.74 7.86
C TRP A 23 8.65 -0.60 6.85
N PRO A 24 9.30 0.50 7.27
CA PRO A 24 9.65 1.61 6.36
C PRO A 24 10.49 1.17 5.15
N LYS A 25 11.34 0.16 5.29
CA LYS A 25 12.19 -0.36 4.21
C LYS A 25 11.41 -0.98 3.04
N PHE A 26 10.16 -1.37 3.24
CA PHE A 26 9.28 -1.94 2.20
C PHE A 26 8.36 -0.91 1.55
N HIS A 27 8.66 0.37 1.70
CA HIS A 27 7.86 1.44 1.13
C HIS A 27 7.66 1.28 -0.39
N GLY A 28 8.72 0.98 -1.16
CA GLY A 28 8.62 0.75 -2.61
C GLY A 28 7.68 -0.39 -3.01
N HIS A 29 7.66 -1.49 -2.23
CA HIS A 29 6.72 -2.61 -2.46
C HIS A 29 5.27 -2.19 -2.19
N SER A 30 5.07 -1.36 -1.17
CA SER A 30 3.74 -0.82 -0.86
C SER A 30 3.26 0.12 -1.97
N LEU A 31 4.15 0.95 -2.52
CA LEU A 31 3.81 1.80 -3.67
C LEU A 31 3.39 0.98 -4.90
N LEU A 32 4.09 -0.13 -5.21
CA LEU A 32 3.71 -1.04 -6.28
C LEU A 32 2.33 -1.65 -6.06
N HIS A 33 2.10 -2.18 -4.86
CA HIS A 33 0.82 -2.78 -4.52
C HIS A 33 -0.32 -1.77 -4.64
N GLU A 34 -0.13 -0.56 -4.12
CA GLU A 34 -1.16 0.48 -4.19
C GLU A 34 -1.34 1.05 -5.61
N LEU A 35 -0.32 1.00 -6.48
CA LEU A 35 -0.45 1.34 -7.90
C LEU A 35 -1.30 0.31 -8.65
N ALA A 36 -1.10 -0.97 -8.36
CA ALA A 36 -1.87 -2.04 -8.97
C ALA A 36 -3.35 -1.99 -8.54
N VAL A 37 -3.63 -1.62 -7.28
CA VAL A 37 -4.98 -1.66 -6.70
C VAL A 37 -5.74 -0.35 -6.85
N CYS A 38 -5.11 0.79 -6.58
CA CYS A 38 -5.75 2.11 -6.54
C CYS A 38 -4.83 3.20 -7.12
N PRO A 39 -4.63 3.23 -8.46
CA PRO A 39 -3.77 4.23 -9.09
C PRO A 39 -4.25 5.66 -8.86
N ALA A 40 -5.56 5.85 -8.62
CA ALA A 40 -6.16 7.16 -8.40
C ALA A 40 -5.60 7.90 -7.17
N ARG A 41 -5.05 7.18 -6.18
CA ARG A 41 -4.43 7.82 -5.00
C ARG A 41 -3.21 8.67 -5.34
N PHE A 42 -2.60 8.46 -6.51
CA PHE A 42 -1.42 9.20 -6.96
C PHE A 42 -1.74 10.43 -7.79
N TRP A 43 -3.03 10.72 -8.04
CA TRP A 43 -3.47 11.88 -8.81
C TRP A 43 -3.55 13.16 -7.98
N PHE A 44 -2.83 13.20 -6.86
CA PHE A 44 -2.77 14.35 -5.97
C PHE A 44 -1.45 15.09 -6.15
N PHE A 45 -1.53 16.40 -6.30
CA PHE A 45 -0.39 17.28 -6.28
C PHE A 45 -0.61 18.39 -5.25
N THR A 46 0.49 18.95 -4.76
CA THR A 46 0.49 20.04 -3.78
C THR A 46 1.24 21.23 -4.34
N LEU A 47 0.61 22.39 -4.29
CA LEU A 47 1.23 23.68 -4.57
C LEU A 47 1.90 24.21 -3.30
N LYS A 48 3.23 24.10 -3.22
CA LYS A 48 4.00 24.56 -2.07
C LYS A 48 4.23 26.07 -2.12
N GLY A 49 4.33 26.68 -0.95
CA GLY A 49 4.80 28.06 -0.80
C GLY A 49 3.92 29.15 -1.40
N ILE A 50 2.66 28.83 -1.72
CA ILE A 50 1.63 29.80 -2.13
C ILE A 50 1.25 30.76 -1.01
N GLY A 51 1.43 30.35 0.26
CA GLY A 51 1.05 31.14 1.43
C GLY A 51 1.73 32.52 1.52
N ARG A 52 2.89 32.74 0.89
CA ARG A 52 3.50 34.08 0.82
C ARG A 52 2.72 35.02 -0.10
N GLY A 53 2.29 34.54 -1.26
CA GLY A 53 1.49 35.33 -2.20
C GLY A 53 0.08 35.58 -1.68
N LEU A 54 -0.54 34.53 -1.12
CA LEU A 54 -1.91 34.63 -0.60
C LEU A 54 -2.06 35.59 0.59
N ARG A 55 -1.00 35.84 1.37
CA ARG A 55 -1.02 36.82 2.48
C ARG A 55 -1.29 38.26 2.02
N HIS A 56 -1.05 38.57 0.75
CA HIS A 56 -1.30 39.90 0.19
C HIS A 56 -2.69 40.04 -0.44
N VAL A 57 -3.46 38.96 -0.50
CA VAL A 57 -4.82 38.97 -1.05
C VAL A 57 -5.76 39.48 0.03
N THR A 58 -6.38 40.64 -0.21
CA THR A 58 -7.38 41.26 0.68
C THR A 58 -8.81 40.86 0.34
N GLY A 59 -9.02 40.28 -0.86
CA GLY A 59 -10.32 39.79 -1.33
C GLY A 59 -10.62 38.34 -0.91
N ARG A 60 -11.75 37.82 -1.40
CA ARG A 60 -12.21 36.43 -1.16
C ARG A 60 -11.77 35.44 -2.24
N GLU A 61 -11.13 35.93 -3.29
CA GLU A 61 -10.76 35.17 -4.47
C GLU A 61 -9.28 35.38 -4.78
N ALA A 62 -8.64 34.34 -5.29
CA ALA A 62 -7.27 34.37 -5.77
C ALA A 62 -7.14 33.48 -6.99
N GLU A 63 -6.48 33.98 -8.03
CA GLU A 63 -6.17 33.22 -9.23
C GLU A 63 -4.73 32.68 -9.14
N ILE A 64 -4.57 31.38 -9.46
CA ILE A 64 -3.27 30.73 -9.51
C ILE A 64 -3.03 30.27 -10.94
N VAL A 65 -2.10 30.93 -11.62
CA VAL A 65 -1.68 30.57 -12.97
C VAL A 65 -0.47 29.64 -12.90
N VAL A 66 -0.62 28.41 -13.40
CA VAL A 66 0.47 27.44 -13.52
C VAL A 66 0.98 27.45 -14.95
N LEU A 67 2.17 28.00 -15.16
CA LEU A 67 2.81 28.02 -16.47
C LEU A 67 3.54 26.68 -16.71
N LEU A 68 3.21 26.03 -17.81
CA LEU A 68 3.85 24.79 -18.26
C LEU A 68 4.80 25.10 -19.42
N ASP A 69 5.89 24.34 -19.51
CA ASP A 69 6.93 24.48 -20.55
C ASP A 69 6.54 23.79 -21.87
N ARG A 70 5.53 22.93 -21.84
CA ARG A 70 5.02 22.18 -23.00
C ARG A 70 3.53 22.40 -23.14
N PHE A 71 3.11 22.66 -24.38
CA PHE A 71 1.71 22.77 -24.76
C PHE A 71 1.24 21.46 -25.40
N ASP A 72 0.05 21.00 -25.00
CA ASP A 72 -0.64 19.87 -25.59
C ASP A 72 -2.08 20.30 -25.87
N SER A 73 -2.41 20.46 -27.16
CA SER A 73 -3.73 20.94 -27.59
C SER A 73 -4.84 19.96 -27.24
N THR A 74 -4.56 18.65 -27.30
CA THR A 74 -5.55 17.63 -26.95
C THR A 74 -5.88 17.66 -25.47
N LEU A 75 -4.87 17.84 -24.61
CA LEU A 75 -5.08 17.99 -23.18
C LEU A 75 -5.86 19.27 -22.85
N ALA A 76 -5.55 20.39 -23.52
CA ALA A 76 -6.23 21.66 -23.30
C ALA A 76 -7.74 21.59 -23.53
N GLU A 77 -8.20 20.78 -24.48
CA GLU A 77 -9.63 20.57 -24.76
C GLU A 77 -10.36 19.75 -23.68
N HIS A 78 -9.64 18.96 -22.87
CA HIS A 78 -10.23 18.02 -21.90
C HIS A 78 -10.10 18.46 -20.44
N VAL A 79 -9.41 19.58 -20.18
CA VAL A 79 -9.14 20.10 -18.84
C VAL A 79 -10.12 21.24 -18.53
N ASP A 80 -11.00 20.99 -17.57
CA ASP A 80 -11.94 21.97 -17.03
C ASP A 80 -12.04 21.87 -15.51
N ALA A 81 -12.91 22.68 -14.89
CA ALA A 81 -13.13 22.68 -13.45
C ALA A 81 -13.63 21.33 -12.91
N SER A 82 -14.34 20.52 -13.71
CA SER A 82 -14.84 19.20 -13.29
C SER A 82 -13.72 18.17 -13.12
N ARG A 83 -12.52 18.44 -13.68
CA ARG A 83 -11.34 17.58 -13.54
C ARG A 83 -10.56 17.80 -12.25
N PHE A 84 -10.87 18.85 -11.49
CA PHE A 84 -10.18 19.17 -10.24
C PHE A 84 -11.15 19.11 -9.05
N ALA A 85 -10.76 18.35 -8.03
CA ALA A 85 -11.47 18.30 -6.76
C ALA A 85 -10.58 18.86 -5.66
N LEU A 86 -11.13 19.74 -4.83
CA LEU A 86 -10.51 20.22 -3.61
C LEU A 86 -11.10 19.47 -2.41
N PHE A 87 -10.38 19.47 -1.29
CA PHE A 87 -10.82 18.86 -0.02
C PHE A 87 -11.14 17.36 -0.10
N CYS A 88 -10.52 16.65 -1.03
CA CYS A 88 -10.63 15.21 -1.15
C CYS A 88 -9.39 14.50 -0.57
N THR A 89 -9.60 13.28 -0.10
CA THR A 89 -8.52 12.40 0.37
C THR A 89 -8.86 10.97 -0.04
N PRO A 90 -7.88 10.14 -0.45
CA PRO A 90 -8.12 8.73 -0.62
C PRO A 90 -8.48 8.09 0.73
N ILE A 91 -9.36 7.10 0.70
CA ILE A 91 -9.75 6.30 1.87
C ILE A 91 -9.62 4.82 1.55
N ILE A 92 -9.50 4.01 2.60
CA ILE A 92 -9.46 2.55 2.50
C ILE A 92 -10.48 1.96 3.48
N ASN A 93 -11.15 0.88 3.07
CA ASN A 93 -12.03 0.10 3.92
C ASN A 93 -11.21 -0.77 4.89
N LEU A 94 -10.64 -0.14 5.91
CA LEU A 94 -9.81 -0.77 6.93
C LEU A 94 -10.02 -0.06 8.27
N PHE A 95 -10.46 -0.78 9.28
CA PHE A 95 -10.75 -0.21 10.60
C PHE A 95 -10.40 -1.19 11.72
N ARG A 96 -10.19 -0.66 12.92
CA ARG A 96 -9.94 -1.47 14.12
C ARG A 96 -11.25 -1.78 14.81
N ARG A 97 -11.43 -3.03 15.23
CA ARG A 97 -12.57 -3.44 16.07
C ARG A 97 -12.14 -4.57 16.98
N LYS A 98 -12.66 -4.55 18.20
CA LYS A 98 -12.58 -5.68 19.13
C LYS A 98 -13.63 -6.70 18.73
N ALA A 99 -13.18 -7.90 18.36
CA ALA A 99 -14.07 -8.99 17.95
C ALA A 99 -14.82 -9.58 19.15
N ASP A 100 -15.94 -10.25 18.87
CA ASP A 100 -16.68 -10.99 19.88
C ASP A 100 -15.80 -12.06 20.55
N PRO A 101 -15.89 -12.26 21.88
CA PRO A 101 -15.12 -13.30 22.55
C PRO A 101 -15.40 -14.68 21.97
N VAL A 102 -14.33 -15.41 21.65
CA VAL A 102 -14.36 -16.77 21.14
C VAL A 102 -14.05 -17.74 22.28
N GLU A 103 -14.79 -18.83 22.37
CA GLU A 103 -14.51 -19.88 23.37
C GLU A 103 -13.30 -20.70 22.92
N ILE A 104 -12.38 -20.94 23.84
CA ILE A 104 -11.17 -21.72 23.56
C ILE A 104 -11.56 -23.20 23.60
N PRO A 105 -11.29 -23.98 22.53
CA PRO A 105 -11.55 -25.41 22.53
C PRO A 105 -10.80 -26.12 23.66
N ARG A 106 -11.38 -27.21 24.20
CA ARG A 106 -10.71 -28.02 25.24
C ARG A 106 -9.51 -28.82 24.71
N THR A 107 -9.42 -28.98 23.40
CA THR A 107 -8.32 -29.67 22.72
C THR A 107 -7.33 -28.64 22.21
N ASP A 108 -6.03 -28.92 22.32
CA ASP A 108 -4.98 -28.13 21.67
C ASP A 108 -5.27 -28.07 20.16
N GLY A 109 -5.69 -26.89 19.70
CA GLY A 109 -6.17 -26.71 18.34
C GLY A 109 -6.25 -25.24 17.96
N GLU A 110 -6.34 -25.00 16.65
CA GLU A 110 -6.44 -23.64 16.14
C GLU A 110 -7.84 -23.06 16.41
N ILE A 111 -7.87 -21.80 16.85
CA ILE A 111 -9.09 -21.07 17.17
C ILE A 111 -9.47 -20.25 15.94
N ARG A 112 -10.63 -20.54 15.34
CA ARG A 112 -11.15 -19.73 14.23
C ARG A 112 -11.60 -18.37 14.75
N LEU A 113 -11.06 -17.31 14.18
CA LEU A 113 -11.46 -15.93 14.49
C LEU A 113 -12.65 -15.52 13.64
N GLN A 114 -13.71 -15.12 14.32
CA GLN A 114 -14.89 -14.51 13.70
C GLN A 114 -15.09 -13.13 14.28
N ALA A 115 -15.02 -12.10 13.45
CA ALA A 115 -15.11 -10.71 13.88
C ALA A 115 -16.46 -10.36 14.51
N ASP A 116 -17.54 -10.91 13.93
CA ASP A 116 -18.92 -10.72 14.37
C ASP A 116 -19.66 -12.06 14.22
N LYS A 117 -20.25 -12.57 15.31
CA LYS A 117 -20.94 -13.87 15.30
C LYS A 117 -22.22 -13.86 14.47
N GLN A 118 -22.93 -12.73 14.44
CA GLN A 118 -24.19 -12.59 13.72
C GLN A 118 -23.94 -12.32 12.23
N HIS A 119 -22.92 -11.52 11.94
CA HIS A 119 -22.60 -11.04 10.59
C HIS A 119 -21.24 -11.59 10.12
N GLY A 120 -21.01 -12.89 10.28
CA GLY A 120 -19.71 -13.53 9.99
C GLY A 120 -19.27 -13.48 8.52
N PHE A 121 -20.18 -13.13 7.61
CA PHE A 121 -19.88 -12.95 6.19
C PHE A 121 -19.57 -11.51 5.80
N ASP A 122 -19.86 -10.54 6.66
CA ASP A 122 -19.75 -9.11 6.34
C ASP A 122 -18.35 -8.56 6.62
N TYR A 123 -17.64 -9.20 7.53
CA TYR A 123 -16.32 -8.76 7.99
C TYR A 123 -15.23 -9.78 7.66
N GLU A 124 -14.04 -9.29 7.36
CA GLU A 124 -12.82 -10.09 7.23
C GLU A 124 -11.71 -9.57 8.12
N VAL A 125 -10.97 -10.50 8.74
CA VAL A 125 -9.80 -10.17 9.56
C VAL A 125 -8.61 -9.88 8.64
N PHE A 126 -8.23 -8.60 8.54
CA PHE A 126 -7.05 -8.14 7.81
C PHE A 126 -5.76 -8.48 8.58
N ALA A 127 -5.70 -8.15 9.88
CA ALA A 127 -4.56 -8.44 10.74
C ALA A 127 -5.00 -8.56 12.20
N VAL A 128 -4.35 -9.46 12.94
CA VAL A 128 -4.53 -9.59 14.39
C VAL A 128 -3.50 -8.69 15.07
N GLU A 129 -3.96 -7.71 15.85
CA GLU A 129 -3.09 -6.76 16.56
C GLU A 129 -2.66 -7.30 17.92
N ALA A 130 -3.62 -7.80 18.70
CA ALA A 130 -3.40 -8.39 20.00
C ALA A 130 -4.48 -9.42 20.33
N LEU A 131 -4.13 -10.38 21.19
CA LEU A 131 -5.06 -11.36 21.74
C LEU A 131 -5.02 -11.29 23.27
N HIS A 132 -6.19 -11.46 23.89
CA HIS A 132 -6.33 -11.40 25.34
C HIS A 132 -7.14 -12.60 25.83
N GLY A 133 -6.49 -13.51 26.55
CA GLY A 133 -7.12 -14.67 27.17
C GLY A 133 -7.70 -14.35 28.55
N PHE A 134 -8.85 -14.91 28.89
CA PHE A 134 -9.46 -14.75 30.21
C PHE A 134 -10.34 -15.94 30.61
N VAL A 135 -10.48 -16.17 31.91
CA VAL A 135 -11.29 -17.27 32.47
C VAL A 135 -12.78 -16.87 32.53
N ASN A 136 -13.08 -15.68 33.04
CA ASN A 136 -14.43 -15.11 33.11
C ASN A 136 -14.41 -13.65 32.63
N LYS A 137 -15.54 -13.19 32.07
CA LYS A 137 -15.68 -11.79 31.61
C LYS A 137 -15.40 -10.83 32.78
N GLY A 138 -14.43 -9.92 32.63
CA GLY A 138 -14.10 -8.88 33.61
C GLY A 138 -12.90 -9.15 34.53
N VAL A 139 -12.25 -10.31 34.41
CA VAL A 139 -11.01 -10.64 35.15
C VAL A 139 -9.77 -10.13 34.39
N ALA A 140 -8.65 -9.93 35.09
CA ALA A 140 -7.35 -9.63 34.49
C ALA A 140 -7.05 -10.58 33.32
N SER A 141 -6.79 -10.01 32.14
CA SER A 141 -6.57 -10.77 30.91
C SER A 141 -5.09 -11.06 30.68
N LEU A 142 -4.80 -12.25 30.18
CA LEU A 142 -3.47 -12.64 29.71
C LEU A 142 -3.29 -12.12 28.28
N GLY A 143 -2.44 -11.11 28.12
CA GLY A 143 -2.11 -10.55 26.81
C GLY A 143 -1.10 -11.43 26.06
N PHE A 144 -1.41 -11.76 24.81
CA PHE A 144 -0.55 -12.48 23.89
C PHE A 144 -0.06 -11.57 22.76
N ARG A 145 1.17 -11.78 22.33
CA ARG A 145 1.81 -11.03 21.23
C ARG A 145 2.00 -11.93 20.01
N SER A 146 2.06 -11.35 18.81
CA SER A 146 2.39 -12.12 17.61
C SER A 146 3.81 -12.67 17.74
N ARG A 147 3.98 -13.97 17.49
CA ARG A 147 5.29 -14.65 17.50
C ARG A 147 6.26 -14.08 16.46
N TYR A 148 5.73 -13.54 15.37
CA TYR A 148 6.49 -12.97 14.25
C TYR A 148 6.62 -11.44 14.33
N ARG A 149 6.41 -10.84 15.51
CA ARG A 149 6.67 -9.42 15.74
C ARG A 149 8.18 -9.13 15.63
N SER A 150 8.54 -7.90 15.24
CA SER A 150 9.94 -7.47 15.17
C SER A 150 10.61 -7.61 16.54
N LEU A 151 11.86 -8.11 16.55
CA LEU A 151 12.70 -8.18 17.76
C LEU A 151 12.93 -6.81 18.42
N THR A 152 12.83 -5.71 17.65
CA THR A 152 12.99 -4.34 18.19
C THR A 152 11.90 -3.97 19.21
N ASP A 153 10.76 -4.68 19.19
CA ASP A 153 9.64 -4.46 20.12
C ASP A 153 9.58 -5.52 21.25
N ASP A 154 10.50 -6.50 21.26
CA ASP A 154 10.47 -7.65 22.18
C ASP A 154 11.86 -7.88 22.79
N GLU A 155 12.43 -6.85 23.42
CA GLU A 155 13.71 -6.92 24.15
C GLU A 155 13.67 -7.88 25.36
N THR A 156 12.47 -8.28 25.78
CA THR A 156 12.24 -9.27 26.84
C THR A 156 11.31 -10.36 26.33
N ASN A 157 11.63 -11.61 26.62
CA ASN A 157 10.78 -12.75 26.28
C ASN A 157 9.44 -12.62 27.01
N HIS A 158 8.38 -12.31 26.27
CA HIS A 158 7.03 -12.11 26.79
C HIS A 158 6.36 -13.44 27.20
N GLY A 159 6.91 -14.58 26.77
CA GLY A 159 6.47 -15.94 27.12
C GLY A 159 5.08 -16.37 26.60
N ARG A 160 4.30 -15.42 26.05
CA ARG A 160 2.91 -15.62 25.61
C ARG A 160 2.74 -15.14 24.18
N TYR A 161 2.74 -16.07 23.26
CA TYR A 161 2.72 -15.76 21.84
C TYR A 161 1.51 -16.36 21.14
N PHE A 162 1.20 -15.82 19.96
CA PHE A 162 0.26 -16.44 19.04
C PHE A 162 0.83 -16.51 17.64
N THR A 163 0.45 -17.56 16.92
CA THR A 163 0.66 -17.71 15.49
C THR A 163 -0.67 -17.56 14.75
N VAL A 164 -0.59 -17.19 13.47
CA VAL A 164 -1.77 -16.94 12.64
C VAL A 164 -1.67 -17.79 11.39
N ARG A 165 -2.73 -18.55 11.09
CA ARG A 165 -2.91 -19.24 9.82
C ARG A 165 -4.11 -18.64 9.10
N ARG A 166 -3.98 -18.45 7.79
CA ARG A 166 -5.06 -17.93 6.95
C ARG A 166 -5.38 -18.93 5.86
N GLU A 167 -6.66 -19.20 5.66
CA GLU A 167 -7.15 -20.15 4.68
C GLU A 167 -8.21 -19.49 3.79
N ARG A 168 -8.21 -19.82 2.50
CA ARG A 168 -9.24 -19.34 1.57
C ARG A 168 -10.50 -20.18 1.76
N ARG A 169 -11.67 -19.54 1.81
CA ARG A 169 -12.93 -20.28 1.86
C ARG A 169 -13.14 -21.12 0.60
N THR A 170 -13.77 -22.27 0.76
CA THR A 170 -14.30 -23.03 -0.38
C THR A 170 -15.57 -22.37 -0.91
N THR A 171 -15.75 -22.39 -2.23
CA THR A 171 -16.82 -21.67 -2.94
C THR A 171 -18.23 -22.11 -2.57
N ASN A 172 -18.40 -23.32 -2.04
CA ASN A 172 -19.71 -23.83 -1.61
C ASN A 172 -20.28 -23.10 -0.37
N ASP A 173 -19.42 -22.53 0.49
CA ASP A 173 -19.84 -21.73 1.65
C ASP A 173 -20.18 -20.27 1.30
N SER A 174 -19.94 -19.86 0.05
CA SER A 174 -20.01 -18.46 -0.39
C SER A 174 -21.39 -18.04 -0.91
N ARG A 175 -22.39 -18.94 -0.88
CA ARG A 175 -23.74 -18.62 -1.36
C ARG A 175 -24.48 -17.77 -0.33
N ARG A 176 -24.40 -16.45 -0.47
CA ARG A 176 -25.38 -15.55 0.14
C ARG A 176 -26.78 -16.01 -0.28
N ARG A 177 -27.66 -16.20 0.71
CA ARG A 177 -29.07 -16.58 0.51
C ARG A 177 -29.92 -15.47 -0.13
N TYR A 178 -29.37 -14.28 -0.35
CA TYR A 178 -30.05 -13.12 -0.92
C TYR A 178 -29.30 -12.54 -2.13
N GLY A 179 -29.75 -12.91 -3.32
CA GLY A 179 -30.01 -11.99 -4.44
C GLY A 179 -28.88 -11.37 -5.26
N ALA A 180 -27.67 -11.14 -4.76
CA ALA A 180 -26.61 -10.49 -5.54
C ALA A 180 -25.27 -11.22 -5.41
N ARG A 181 -24.72 -11.63 -6.57
CA ARG A 181 -23.46 -12.36 -6.69
C ARG A 181 -22.28 -11.44 -6.34
N ALA A 182 -21.87 -11.43 -5.07
CA ALA A 182 -20.50 -11.03 -4.77
C ALA A 182 -19.55 -12.18 -5.13
N MET A 183 -18.72 -11.99 -6.16
CA MET A 183 -17.75 -12.99 -6.63
C MET A 183 -16.51 -13.13 -5.73
N TYR A 184 -16.43 -12.35 -4.65
CA TYR A 184 -15.27 -12.36 -3.76
C TYR A 184 -15.32 -13.55 -2.79
N VAL A 185 -14.31 -14.42 -2.90
CA VAL A 185 -14.08 -15.51 -1.96
C VAL A 185 -13.14 -15.02 -0.88
N GLY A 186 -13.69 -14.73 0.30
CA GLY A 186 -12.93 -14.26 1.46
C GLY A 186 -12.05 -15.32 2.11
N THR A 187 -11.25 -14.89 3.07
CA THR A 187 -10.39 -15.76 3.88
C THR A 187 -10.88 -15.90 5.32
N GLU A 188 -10.55 -17.04 5.93
CA GLU A 188 -10.72 -17.29 7.35
C GLU A 188 -9.37 -17.24 8.05
N VAL A 189 -9.37 -16.73 9.28
CA VAL A 189 -8.17 -16.60 10.10
C VAL A 189 -8.30 -17.52 11.30
N PHE A 190 -7.27 -18.31 11.53
CA PHE A 190 -7.12 -19.22 12.65
C PHE A 190 -5.92 -18.78 13.48
N VAL A 191 -6.01 -18.89 14.81
CA VAL A 191 -4.91 -18.55 15.71
C VAL A 191 -4.60 -19.70 16.64
N SER A 192 -3.31 -19.88 16.93
CA SER A 192 -2.82 -20.86 17.91
C SER A 192 -2.06 -20.13 19.00
N LEU A 193 -2.35 -20.46 20.26
CA LEU A 193 -1.70 -19.87 21.42
C LEU A 193 -0.48 -20.73 21.80
N VAL A 194 0.70 -20.11 21.83
CA VAL A 194 1.96 -20.81 22.06
C VAL A 194 2.84 -20.09 23.08
N ASP A 195 3.70 -20.84 23.75
CA ASP A 195 4.76 -20.26 24.58
C ASP A 195 6.00 -19.87 23.74
N GLN A 196 7.07 -19.48 24.42
CA GLN A 196 8.36 -19.12 23.81
C GLN A 196 9.04 -20.28 23.04
N ASP A 197 8.71 -21.53 23.39
CA ASP A 197 9.26 -22.75 22.79
C ASP A 197 8.30 -23.33 21.73
N GLU A 198 7.31 -22.54 21.30
CA GLU A 198 6.26 -22.90 20.35
C GLU A 198 5.38 -24.08 20.79
N ARG A 199 5.31 -24.35 22.09
CA ARG A 199 4.43 -25.37 22.67
C ARG A 199 3.05 -24.77 22.96
N PRO A 200 1.97 -25.58 22.92
CA PRO A 200 0.64 -25.12 23.30
C PRO A 200 0.63 -24.44 24.67
N TYR A 201 0.06 -23.24 24.74
CA TYR A 201 0.03 -22.48 25.99
C TYR A 201 -0.91 -23.12 27.01
N ARG A 202 -0.42 -23.39 28.23
CA ARG A 202 -1.08 -24.31 29.19
C ARG A 202 -1.93 -23.66 30.28
N GLU A 203 -1.86 -22.35 30.48
CA GLU A 203 -2.66 -21.74 31.54
C GLU A 203 -4.16 -21.83 31.24
N PRO A 204 -5.01 -22.11 32.24
CA PRO A 204 -6.44 -22.28 32.04
C PRO A 204 -7.08 -20.96 31.61
N MET A 205 -7.68 -20.96 30.42
CA MET A 205 -8.44 -19.85 29.87
C MET A 205 -9.71 -20.40 29.23
N LYS A 206 -10.80 -19.63 29.26
CA LYS A 206 -12.08 -20.05 28.68
C LYS A 206 -12.41 -19.28 27.41
N TYR A 207 -12.05 -17.99 27.38
CA TYR A 207 -12.40 -17.10 26.30
C TYR A 207 -11.18 -16.34 25.79
N LEU A 208 -11.22 -16.03 24.50
CA LEU A 208 -10.23 -15.22 23.80
C LEU A 208 -10.93 -13.99 23.23
N SER A 209 -10.46 -12.81 23.62
CA SER A 209 -10.81 -11.55 22.96
C SER A 209 -9.73 -11.17 21.97
N VAL A 210 -10.14 -10.65 20.81
CA VAL A 210 -9.24 -10.31 19.71
C VAL A 210 -9.36 -8.83 19.39
N ASP A 211 -8.23 -8.13 19.41
CA ASP A 211 -8.11 -6.81 18.81
C ASP A 211 -7.57 -6.99 17.38
N ALA A 212 -8.38 -6.64 16.39
CA ALA A 212 -8.06 -6.88 14.99
C ALA A 212 -8.36 -5.68 14.10
N TRP A 213 -7.60 -5.61 13.01
CA TRP A 213 -7.94 -4.84 11.84
C TRP A 213 -8.89 -5.64 10.96
N LEU A 214 -9.99 -5.01 10.55
CA LEU A 214 -11.06 -5.60 9.78
C LEU A 214 -11.32 -4.83 8.49
N THR A 215 -11.92 -5.50 7.52
CA THR A 215 -12.52 -4.90 6.32
C THR A 215 -13.98 -5.34 6.19
N ASN A 216 -14.82 -4.54 5.54
CA ASN A 216 -16.19 -4.93 5.17
C ASN A 216 -16.29 -5.83 3.91
N ARG A 217 -15.21 -6.51 3.51
CA ARG A 217 -15.16 -7.33 2.28
C ARG A 217 -15.74 -6.62 1.04
N ASP A 218 -16.72 -7.27 0.41
CA ASP A 218 -17.42 -6.87 -0.80
C ASP A 218 -18.59 -5.92 -0.53
N LEU A 219 -18.99 -5.71 0.72
CA LEU A 219 -20.12 -4.83 1.08
C LEU A 219 -20.02 -3.41 0.52
N PRO A 220 -18.85 -2.74 0.46
CA PRO A 220 -18.77 -1.41 -0.14
C PRO A 220 -19.21 -1.38 -1.61
N ASN A 221 -19.14 -2.50 -2.32
CA ASN A 221 -19.59 -2.58 -3.72
C ASN A 221 -21.12 -2.68 -3.85
N LEU A 222 -21.84 -2.77 -2.73
CA LEU A 222 -23.31 -2.73 -2.67
C LEU A 222 -23.84 -1.34 -2.31
N LEU A 223 -22.95 -0.36 -2.09
CA LEU A 223 -23.35 1.01 -1.86
C LEU A 223 -23.87 1.63 -3.16
N ASP A 224 -25.04 2.23 -3.10
CA ASP A 224 -25.54 3.10 -4.16
C ASP A 224 -24.86 4.47 -3.99
N VAL A 225 -23.84 4.72 -4.82
CA VAL A 225 -22.99 5.92 -4.72
C VAL A 225 -23.63 7.08 -5.49
N ASP A 226 -23.98 8.15 -4.79
CA ASP A 226 -24.51 9.40 -5.36
C ASP A 226 -23.46 10.53 -5.44
N GLY A 227 -22.31 10.36 -4.79
CA GLY A 227 -21.21 11.33 -4.79
C GLY A 227 -21.44 12.52 -3.86
N VAL A 228 -22.51 12.53 -3.05
CA VAL A 228 -22.90 13.63 -2.17
C VAL A 228 -22.95 13.18 -0.72
N ALA A 229 -23.67 12.10 -0.40
CA ALA A 229 -23.96 11.66 0.96
C ALA A 229 -23.70 10.16 1.16
N ASP A 230 -22.64 9.65 0.53
CA ASP A 230 -22.28 8.25 0.52
C ASP A 230 -21.75 7.73 1.86
N LEU A 231 -21.18 8.62 2.70
CA LEU A 231 -20.53 8.24 3.95
C LEU A 231 -21.03 9.07 5.14
N THR A 232 -21.24 8.40 6.25
CA THR A 232 -21.56 9.03 7.54
C THR A 232 -20.31 9.21 8.39
N LEU A 233 -20.17 10.39 9.00
CA LEU A 233 -19.08 10.65 9.93
C LEU A 233 -19.38 10.07 11.31
N GLY A 234 -18.43 9.32 11.88
CA GLY A 234 -18.50 8.85 13.27
C GLY A 234 -18.20 9.92 14.32
N LEU A 235 -17.88 11.14 13.88
CA LEU A 235 -17.53 12.29 14.71
C LEU A 235 -18.31 13.51 14.27
N PHE A 236 -18.68 14.36 15.22
CA PHE A 236 -19.36 15.62 14.93
C PHE A 236 -18.36 16.64 14.38
N ALA A 237 -18.50 16.99 13.10
CA ALA A 237 -17.71 18.02 12.43
C ALA A 237 -18.63 18.90 11.56
N PRO A 238 -18.31 20.20 11.36
CA PRO A 238 -19.09 21.12 10.53
C PRO A 238 -18.87 20.85 9.04
N ILE A 239 -19.30 19.67 8.58
CA ILE A 239 -19.18 19.21 7.19
C ILE A 239 -20.60 19.12 6.61
N ARG A 240 -20.79 19.68 5.41
CA ARG A 240 -22.10 19.69 4.74
C ARG A 240 -22.49 18.30 4.23
N SER A 241 -21.56 17.60 3.60
CA SER A 241 -21.78 16.27 3.02
C SER A 241 -20.44 15.56 2.77
N VAL A 242 -20.48 14.23 2.66
CA VAL A 242 -19.30 13.41 2.35
C VAL A 242 -19.68 12.44 1.24
N GLY A 243 -19.07 12.62 0.07
CA GLY A 243 -19.32 11.82 -1.11
C GLY A 243 -18.06 11.21 -1.70
N LEU A 244 -18.23 10.08 -2.38
CA LEU A 244 -17.20 9.35 -3.08
C LEU A 244 -17.10 9.86 -4.52
N ILE A 245 -15.95 10.46 -4.86
CA ILE A 245 -15.65 10.89 -6.24
C ILE A 245 -15.59 9.67 -7.19
N ARG A 246 -15.24 8.50 -6.67
CA ARG A 246 -15.15 7.23 -7.40
C ARG A 246 -15.76 6.12 -6.58
N ALA A 247 -16.47 5.23 -7.24
CA ALA A 247 -17.00 4.02 -6.61
C ALA A 247 -15.89 3.21 -5.93
N PRO A 248 -16.20 2.48 -4.83
CA PRO A 248 -15.25 1.59 -4.18
C PRO A 248 -14.65 0.57 -5.15
N SER A 249 -13.38 0.24 -4.95
CA SER A 249 -12.72 -0.84 -5.69
C SER A 249 -13.23 -2.20 -5.24
N LEU A 250 -13.27 -3.17 -6.16
CA LEU A 250 -13.56 -4.56 -5.83
C LEU A 250 -12.62 -5.10 -4.75
N ALA A 251 -13.16 -5.92 -3.84
CA ALA A 251 -12.38 -6.63 -2.84
C ALA A 251 -11.42 -7.62 -3.53
N ARG A 252 -10.15 -7.62 -3.10
CA ARG A 252 -9.09 -8.47 -3.67
C ARG A 252 -8.61 -9.49 -2.63
N ALA A 253 -8.25 -10.68 -3.11
CA ALA A 253 -7.70 -11.71 -2.25
C ALA A 253 -6.27 -11.33 -1.82
N PRO A 254 -5.79 -11.81 -0.66
CA PRO A 254 -4.39 -11.61 -0.28
C PRO A 254 -3.42 -12.19 -1.31
N LEU A 255 -2.36 -11.45 -1.65
CA LEU A 255 -1.35 -11.86 -2.65
C LEU A 255 -0.54 -13.09 -2.20
N ALA A 256 -0.25 -13.20 -0.90
CA ALA A 256 0.61 -14.24 -0.35
C ALA A 256 -0.14 -15.58 -0.17
N GLN A 257 -0.49 -16.23 -1.29
CA GLN A 257 -1.08 -17.56 -1.33
C GLN A 257 -0.29 -18.50 -2.26
N GLY A 258 -0.14 -19.76 -1.84
CA GLY A 258 0.50 -20.81 -2.64
C GLY A 258 1.90 -20.43 -3.15
N GLU A 259 2.13 -20.66 -4.45
CA GLU A 259 3.42 -20.37 -5.10
C GLU A 259 3.77 -18.88 -5.12
N VAL A 260 2.77 -17.99 -5.21
CA VAL A 260 2.98 -16.54 -5.22
C VAL A 260 3.63 -16.09 -3.92
N ALA A 261 3.26 -16.66 -2.77
CA ALA A 261 3.91 -16.38 -1.49
C ALA A 261 5.42 -16.67 -1.54
N TRP A 262 5.83 -17.80 -2.11
CA TRP A 262 7.24 -18.16 -2.26
C TRP A 262 7.98 -17.25 -3.24
N ARG A 263 7.32 -16.81 -4.32
CA ARG A 263 7.89 -15.79 -5.23
C ARG A 263 8.07 -14.44 -4.52
N LEU A 264 7.09 -14.03 -3.71
CA LEU A 264 7.16 -12.82 -2.88
C LEU A 264 8.20 -12.89 -1.75
N ILE A 265 8.55 -14.08 -1.27
CA ILE A 265 9.69 -14.26 -0.34
C ILE A 265 11.01 -14.15 -1.10
N ARG A 266 11.13 -14.78 -2.28
CA ARG A 266 12.35 -14.76 -3.09
C ARG A 266 12.79 -13.34 -3.47
N GLN A 267 11.88 -12.44 -3.81
CA GLN A 267 12.20 -11.03 -4.15
C GLN A 267 13.00 -10.30 -3.05
N LEU A 268 12.86 -10.69 -1.77
CA LEU A 268 13.57 -10.07 -0.65
C LEU A 268 15.11 -10.21 -0.76
N ASN A 269 15.58 -11.22 -1.50
CA ASN A 269 17.00 -11.49 -1.66
C ASN A 269 17.61 -10.94 -2.97
N HIS A 270 16.79 -10.43 -3.90
CA HIS A 270 17.27 -10.03 -5.22
C HIS A 270 18.10 -8.74 -5.18
N SER A 271 19.14 -8.66 -6.01
CA SER A 271 19.92 -7.45 -6.30
C SER A 271 19.44 -6.80 -7.60
N CYS A 272 19.84 -5.54 -7.85
CA CYS A 272 19.51 -4.82 -9.07
C CYS A 272 20.04 -5.47 -10.36
N ASP A 273 21.13 -6.24 -10.28
CA ASP A 273 21.72 -6.92 -11.44
C ASP A 273 20.77 -7.97 -12.02
N MET A 274 19.87 -8.52 -11.18
CA MET A 274 18.83 -9.45 -11.61
C MET A 274 17.74 -8.79 -12.46
N PHE A 275 17.79 -7.47 -12.65
CA PHE A 275 16.86 -6.72 -13.48
C PHE A 275 17.38 -6.47 -14.90
N GLU A 276 18.60 -6.89 -15.23
CA GLU A 276 19.13 -6.73 -16.59
C GLU A 276 18.15 -7.29 -17.65
N ASP A 277 18.04 -6.58 -18.78
CA ASP A 277 17.09 -6.81 -19.87
C ASP A 277 15.59 -6.65 -19.50
N GLY A 278 15.29 -6.27 -18.27
CA GLY A 278 13.95 -5.93 -17.79
C GLY A 278 13.01 -7.12 -17.55
N ALA A 279 13.32 -8.31 -18.06
CA ALA A 279 12.49 -9.51 -17.88
C ALA A 279 12.32 -9.87 -16.40
N GLY A 280 13.41 -9.91 -15.64
CA GLY A 280 13.37 -10.20 -14.20
C GLY A 280 12.56 -9.17 -13.41
N LEU A 281 12.61 -7.89 -13.80
CA LEU A 281 11.79 -6.85 -13.16
C LEU A 281 10.31 -7.01 -13.52
N ARG A 282 9.97 -7.24 -14.80
CA ARG A 282 8.58 -7.50 -15.22
C ARG A 282 7.97 -8.68 -14.46
N ASP A 283 8.71 -9.78 -14.33
CA ASP A 283 8.26 -10.97 -13.59
C ASP A 283 7.97 -10.69 -12.12
N MET A 284 8.72 -9.79 -11.49
CA MET A 284 8.46 -9.36 -10.11
C MET A 284 7.24 -8.44 -10.01
N LEU A 285 7.11 -7.48 -10.93
CA LEU A 285 5.98 -6.56 -10.95
C LEU A 285 4.66 -7.31 -11.18
N MET A 286 4.69 -8.37 -12.00
CA MET A 286 3.53 -9.23 -12.27
C MET A 286 2.98 -9.92 -11.02
N LEU A 287 3.77 -10.08 -9.95
CA LEU A 287 3.29 -10.63 -8.67
C LEU A 287 2.24 -9.73 -7.99
N PHE A 288 2.21 -8.45 -8.33
CA PHE A 288 1.25 -7.47 -7.80
C PHE A 288 0.02 -7.31 -8.71
N ALA A 289 0.03 -7.88 -9.92
CA ALA A 289 -1.08 -7.81 -10.85
C ALA A 289 -2.19 -8.80 -10.43
N THR A 290 -3.45 -8.35 -10.43
CA THR A 290 -4.59 -9.25 -10.23
C THR A 290 -5.27 -9.60 -11.56
N ASP A 291 -6.13 -10.61 -11.53
CA ASP A 291 -6.91 -11.01 -12.70
C ASP A 291 -7.85 -9.88 -13.14
N GLY A 292 -7.70 -9.45 -14.39
CA GLY A 292 -8.45 -8.34 -14.97
C GLY A 292 -7.74 -6.98 -14.95
N ASP A 293 -6.55 -6.86 -14.35
CA ASP A 293 -5.76 -5.61 -14.34
C ASP A 293 -5.02 -5.38 -15.67
N ALA A 294 -5.75 -5.31 -16.80
CA ALA A 294 -5.18 -5.11 -18.13
C ALA A 294 -4.30 -3.86 -18.22
N ARG A 295 -4.71 -2.77 -17.55
CA ARG A 295 -3.95 -1.52 -17.49
C ARG A 295 -2.58 -1.71 -16.83
N TYR A 296 -2.52 -2.38 -15.68
CA TYR A 296 -1.26 -2.58 -14.96
C TYR A 296 -0.34 -3.53 -15.72
N ARG A 297 -0.89 -4.60 -16.32
CA ARG A 297 -0.14 -5.51 -17.20
C ARG A 297 0.46 -4.78 -18.39
N ARG A 298 -0.31 -3.94 -19.08
CA ARG A 298 0.21 -3.08 -20.17
C ARG A 298 1.33 -2.14 -19.71
N GLN A 299 1.22 -1.56 -18.52
CA GLN A 299 2.31 -0.76 -17.95
C GLN A 299 3.58 -1.58 -17.72
N ILE A 300 3.45 -2.82 -17.25
CA ILE A 300 4.58 -3.74 -17.09
C ILE A 300 5.15 -4.14 -18.45
N ASP A 301 4.30 -4.49 -19.42
CA ASP A 301 4.70 -4.90 -20.77
C ASP A 301 5.38 -3.75 -21.52
N SER A 302 5.00 -2.50 -21.23
CA SER A 302 5.65 -1.31 -21.79
C SER A 302 7.11 -1.16 -21.36
N LEU A 303 7.55 -1.81 -20.28
CA LEU A 303 8.94 -1.77 -19.83
C LEU A 303 9.80 -2.66 -20.75
N THR A 304 10.36 -2.05 -21.80
CA THR A 304 11.11 -2.77 -22.84
C THR A 304 12.56 -3.05 -22.46
N GLY A 305 13.15 -2.26 -21.56
CA GLY A 305 14.54 -2.46 -21.15
C GLY A 305 14.86 -1.92 -19.77
N VAL A 306 15.81 -2.57 -19.12
CA VAL A 306 16.38 -2.13 -17.84
C VAL A 306 17.88 -2.37 -17.87
N THR A 307 18.65 -1.36 -17.48
CA THR A 307 20.09 -1.50 -17.29
C THR A 307 20.45 -1.09 -15.87
N ALA A 308 21.34 -1.85 -15.24
CA ALA A 308 21.89 -1.55 -13.93
C ALA A 308 23.41 -1.43 -14.06
N ARG A 309 23.98 -0.26 -13.75
CA ARG A 309 25.43 -0.04 -13.87
C ARG A 309 26.00 0.61 -12.62
N ALA A 310 27.18 0.17 -12.21
CA ALA A 310 27.90 0.81 -11.11
C ALA A 310 28.30 2.24 -11.52
N VAL A 311 28.02 3.21 -10.65
CA VAL A 311 28.40 4.61 -10.84
C VAL A 311 29.03 5.19 -9.58
N THR A 312 30.02 6.05 -9.77
CA THR A 312 30.64 6.81 -8.68
C THR A 312 30.35 8.28 -8.88
N GLN A 313 29.89 8.96 -7.83
CA GLN A 313 29.59 10.38 -7.94
C GLN A 313 29.60 11.13 -6.62
N LYS A 314 29.59 12.46 -6.73
CA LYS A 314 29.39 13.37 -5.61
C LYS A 314 27.99 13.19 -5.01
N LEU A 315 27.92 12.88 -3.73
CA LEU A 315 26.67 12.80 -2.97
C LEU A 315 26.16 14.20 -2.62
N PRO A 316 24.83 14.41 -2.63
CA PRO A 316 24.23 15.67 -2.21
C PRO A 316 24.41 15.88 -0.70
N GLY A 317 24.65 17.12 -0.29
CA GLY A 317 24.77 17.51 1.11
C GLY A 317 25.48 18.84 1.30
N HIS A 318 25.21 19.50 2.42
CA HIS A 318 25.96 20.69 2.86
C HIS A 318 27.13 20.22 3.73
N GLY A 319 28.29 20.02 3.12
CA GLY A 319 29.47 19.48 3.80
C GLY A 319 30.65 19.26 2.85
N PRO A 320 31.76 18.67 3.35
CA PRO A 320 32.89 18.33 2.49
C PRO A 320 32.47 17.42 1.33
N LEU A 321 33.18 17.52 0.21
CA LEU A 321 32.95 16.69 -0.98
C LEU A 321 33.02 15.20 -0.61
N ARG A 322 31.89 14.51 -0.70
CA ARG A 322 31.79 13.05 -0.50
C ARG A 322 31.47 12.40 -1.83
N PHE A 323 32.29 11.44 -2.23
CA PHE A 323 31.98 10.56 -3.35
C PHE A 323 31.41 9.25 -2.80
N GLY A 324 30.33 8.78 -3.40
CA GLY A 324 29.73 7.48 -3.12
C GLY A 324 29.80 6.60 -4.34
N ARG A 325 29.84 5.28 -4.11
CA ARG A 325 29.56 4.27 -5.14
C ARG A 325 28.10 3.85 -5.03
N GLY A 326 27.42 3.80 -6.16
CA GLY A 326 26.01 3.43 -6.27
C GLY A 326 25.71 2.68 -7.55
N ILE A 327 24.43 2.43 -7.77
CA ILE A 327 23.90 1.80 -8.97
C ILE A 327 23.01 2.81 -9.69
N GLU A 328 23.27 3.05 -10.97
CA GLU A 328 22.33 3.75 -11.84
C GLU A 328 21.45 2.70 -12.53
N CYS A 329 20.15 2.79 -12.29
CA CYS A 329 19.13 1.98 -12.96
C CYS A 329 18.45 2.84 -14.03
N ALA A 330 18.63 2.50 -15.30
CA ALA A 330 17.91 3.15 -16.39
C ALA A 330 16.76 2.24 -16.87
N PHE A 331 15.54 2.77 -16.84
CA PHE A 331 14.32 2.10 -17.29
C PHE A 331 13.92 2.66 -18.66
N THR A 332 13.72 1.80 -19.64
CA THR A 332 13.23 2.17 -20.97
C THR A 332 11.81 1.68 -21.12
N VAL A 333 10.91 2.59 -21.50
CA VAL A 333 9.50 2.28 -21.74
C VAL A 333 9.09 2.60 -23.17
N ASP A 334 8.19 1.79 -23.71
CA ASP A 334 7.48 2.06 -24.96
C ASP A 334 6.11 2.67 -24.64
N GLU A 335 5.93 3.96 -24.93
CA GLU A 335 4.69 4.67 -24.62
C GLU A 335 3.50 4.23 -25.47
N ALA A 336 3.73 3.53 -26.59
CA ALA A 336 2.65 3.02 -27.43
C ALA A 336 1.75 2.02 -26.65
N GLY A 337 2.32 1.28 -25.70
CA GLY A 337 1.59 0.33 -24.85
C GLY A 337 0.84 0.97 -23.67
N LEU A 338 0.97 2.28 -23.46
CA LEU A 338 0.45 2.95 -22.25
C LEU A 338 -0.93 3.60 -22.43
N ASP A 339 -1.55 3.53 -23.61
CA ASP A 339 -2.88 4.10 -23.90
C ASP A 339 -3.02 5.57 -23.45
N GLY A 340 -1.98 6.39 -23.69
CA GLY A 340 -1.95 7.81 -23.30
C GLY A 340 -1.63 8.06 -21.81
N ILE A 341 -1.41 7.02 -21.00
CA ILE A 341 -0.96 7.18 -19.62
C ILE A 341 0.52 7.56 -19.61
N SER A 342 0.85 8.66 -18.92
CA SER A 342 2.25 9.05 -18.75
C SER A 342 3.05 7.98 -17.99
N PRO A 343 4.24 7.59 -18.50
CA PRO A 343 5.12 6.64 -17.81
C PRO A 343 5.77 7.22 -16.55
N TYR A 344 5.67 8.53 -16.32
CA TYR A 344 6.35 9.22 -15.23
C TYR A 344 6.01 8.63 -13.85
N LEU A 345 4.72 8.38 -13.58
CA LEU A 345 4.29 7.83 -12.29
C LEU A 345 4.87 6.42 -12.07
N PHE A 346 4.85 5.59 -13.12
CA PHE A 346 5.39 4.24 -13.06
C PHE A 346 6.91 4.28 -12.80
N GLY A 347 7.66 5.08 -13.55
CA GLY A 347 9.10 5.26 -13.33
C GLY A 347 9.46 5.80 -11.94
N LEU A 348 8.65 6.74 -11.42
CA LEU A 348 8.82 7.26 -10.05
C LEU A 348 8.62 6.16 -9.00
N ILE A 349 7.65 5.26 -9.19
CA ILE A 349 7.43 4.15 -8.26
C ILE A 349 8.57 3.12 -8.37
N LEU A 350 9.06 2.85 -9.58
CA LEU A 350 10.22 1.99 -9.78
C LEU A 350 11.48 2.56 -9.13
N GLU A 351 11.67 3.88 -9.16
CA GLU A 351 12.78 4.56 -8.46
C GLU A 351 12.78 4.29 -6.95
N HIS A 352 11.61 4.31 -6.32
CA HIS A 352 11.45 3.94 -4.91
C HIS A 352 11.60 2.44 -4.66
N TYR A 353 11.19 1.60 -5.62
CA TYR A 353 11.28 0.15 -5.51
C TYR A 353 12.73 -0.35 -5.56
N VAL A 354 13.53 0.11 -6.55
CA VAL A 354 14.91 -0.37 -6.71
C VAL A 354 15.83 0.01 -5.56
N ALA A 355 15.51 1.08 -4.81
CA ALA A 355 16.24 1.44 -3.60
C ALA A 355 16.25 0.33 -2.54
N HIS A 356 15.23 -0.54 -2.51
CA HIS A 356 15.20 -1.70 -1.62
C HIS A 356 16.22 -2.79 -1.99
N HIS A 357 16.64 -2.85 -3.25
CA HIS A 357 17.57 -3.88 -3.72
C HIS A 357 19.04 -3.49 -3.55
N VAL A 358 19.31 -2.28 -3.02
CA VAL A 358 20.64 -1.74 -2.78
C VAL A 358 20.87 -1.53 -1.28
N SER A 359 22.09 -1.81 -0.84
CA SER A 359 22.54 -1.63 0.55
C SER A 359 22.36 -0.18 1.04
N THR A 360 22.07 -0.02 2.32
CA THR A 360 22.08 1.28 3.03
C THR A 360 23.39 2.05 2.95
N HIS A 361 24.51 1.38 2.67
CA HIS A 361 25.82 2.01 2.48
C HIS A 361 26.07 2.49 1.05
N SER A 362 25.10 2.33 0.15
CA SER A 362 25.17 2.70 -1.24
C SER A 362 23.94 3.53 -1.64
N PHE A 363 23.90 4.00 -2.87
CA PHE A 363 22.75 4.75 -3.39
C PHE A 363 22.28 4.17 -4.73
N THR A 364 21.04 4.46 -5.05
CA THR A 364 20.44 4.28 -6.36
C THR A 364 20.28 5.62 -7.04
N ARG A 365 20.43 5.63 -8.37
CA ARG A 365 19.97 6.69 -9.24
C ARG A 365 19.07 6.06 -10.28
N SER A 366 17.89 6.62 -10.47
CA SER A 366 17.00 6.16 -11.54
C SER A 366 16.91 7.16 -12.67
N VAL A 367 16.86 6.63 -13.89
CA VAL A 367 16.61 7.38 -15.12
C VAL A 367 15.47 6.68 -15.86
N LEU A 368 14.50 7.45 -16.33
CA LEU A 368 13.41 6.97 -17.17
C LEU A 368 13.61 7.47 -18.59
N HIS A 369 13.66 6.55 -19.53
CA HIS A 369 13.72 6.79 -20.97
C HIS A 369 12.44 6.30 -21.64
N SER A 370 11.99 7.04 -22.64
CA SER A 370 10.96 6.65 -23.58
C SER A 370 11.58 6.38 -24.94
N VAL A 371 11.11 5.33 -25.62
CA VAL A 371 11.51 5.03 -27.00
C VAL A 371 11.17 6.20 -27.93
N GLN A 372 10.04 6.88 -27.66
CA GLN A 372 9.55 7.98 -28.49
C GLN A 372 10.22 9.33 -28.18
N ARG A 373 10.55 9.59 -26.90
CA ARG A 373 10.94 10.92 -26.42
C ARG A 373 12.34 11.03 -25.83
N GLY A 374 13.06 9.92 -25.69
CA GLY A 374 14.38 9.89 -25.05
C GLY A 374 14.29 10.00 -23.52
N GLU A 375 15.24 10.68 -22.88
CA GLU A 375 15.24 10.85 -21.41
C GLU A 375 14.04 11.70 -20.95
N LEU A 376 13.13 11.07 -20.20
CA LEU A 376 11.95 11.72 -19.63
C LEU A 376 12.24 12.32 -18.27
N MET A 377 12.97 11.60 -17.42
CA MET A 377 13.23 12.02 -16.05
C MET A 377 14.49 11.37 -15.49
N ARG A 378 15.26 12.16 -14.74
CA ARG A 378 16.37 11.69 -13.93
C ARG A 378 16.15 12.13 -12.50
N TRP A 379 15.95 11.17 -11.62
CA TRP A 379 15.70 11.46 -10.21
C TRP A 379 17.01 11.74 -9.44
N PRO A 380 16.95 12.55 -8.37
CA PRO A 380 18.07 12.67 -7.43
C PRO A 380 18.48 11.31 -6.87
N VAL A 381 19.68 11.24 -6.30
CA VAL A 381 20.14 10.00 -5.67
C VAL A 381 19.29 9.65 -4.46
N ARG A 382 19.03 8.36 -4.29
CA ARG A 382 18.32 7.81 -3.14
C ARG A 382 19.18 6.79 -2.43
N THR A 383 19.32 6.92 -1.12
CA THR A 383 20.01 5.92 -0.29
C THR A 383 19.33 4.57 -0.41
N GLY A 384 20.11 3.50 -0.54
CA GLY A 384 19.56 2.14 -0.49
C GLY A 384 18.90 1.84 0.85
N THR A 385 17.98 0.89 0.88
CA THR A 385 17.24 0.53 2.10
C THR A 385 17.36 -0.95 2.46
N ARG A 386 18.20 -1.72 1.75
CA ARG A 386 18.52 -3.09 2.15
C ARG A 386 19.41 -3.07 3.37
N GLY A 387 18.90 -3.55 4.49
CA GLY A 387 19.72 -3.81 5.67
C GLY A 387 20.76 -4.88 5.35
N THR A 388 22.01 -4.59 5.66
CA THR A 388 23.05 -5.61 5.76
C THR A 388 22.84 -6.34 7.08
N VAL A 389 22.53 -7.63 7.04
CA VAL A 389 22.57 -8.50 8.21
C VAL A 389 24.02 -8.86 8.48
#